data_AF-A0A7X8U5B7-F1
#
_entry.id   AF-A0A7X8U5B7-F1
#
_cell.length_a   1.000
_cell.length_b   1.000
_cell.length_c   1.000
_cell.angle_alpha   90.00
_cell.angle_beta   90.00
_cell.angle_gamma   90.00
#
_symmetry.space_group_name_H-M   'P 1'
#
loop_
_entity.id
_entity.type
_entity.pdbx_description
1 polymer ?
#
loop_
_entity_poly.entity_id
_entity_poly.type
_entity_poly.pdbx_seq_one_letter_code
_entity_poly.pdbx_strand_id
1 'polypeptide(L)'
;MATYKQPCHHCSTYIESDARFCPECGSYSPFGYSCPTCLSAIKKGWSLCAGCGRSLIITCPNCGQESFVQEKCQACGVSLMRRCENSRCRELQFFENTKCTACGKKIKK
;
A
#
# COMPACT_ATOMS: atom_id res chain seq x y z
N MET A 1 -1.36 23.69 21.31
CA MET A 1 -2.18 22.96 20.32
C MET A 1 -2.23 21.50 20.74
N ALA A 2 -3.41 20.88 20.83
CA ALA A 2 -3.53 19.47 21.20
C ALA A 2 -3.10 18.61 20.01
N THR A 3 -1.89 18.06 20.04
CA THR A 3 -1.48 16.96 19.15
C THR A 3 -2.37 15.77 19.51
N TYR A 4 -3.43 15.58 18.75
CA TYR A 4 -4.13 14.30 18.74
C TYR A 4 -3.20 13.30 18.07
N LYS A 5 -2.93 12.20 18.77
CA LYS A 5 -2.21 11.08 18.19
C LYS A 5 -3.25 10.12 17.62
N GLN A 6 -3.18 9.85 16.32
CA GLN A 6 -3.99 8.84 15.69
C GLN A 6 -3.22 7.51 15.61
N PRO A 7 -3.89 6.37 15.83
CA PRO A 7 -3.25 5.07 15.67
C PRO A 7 -2.93 4.85 14.20
N CYS A 8 -1.68 4.52 13.90
CA CYS A 8 -1.26 4.12 12.57
C CYS A 8 -2.01 2.85 12.15
N HIS A 9 -2.58 2.82 10.95
CA HIS A 9 -3.28 1.63 10.45
C HIS A 9 -2.35 0.41 10.25
N HIS A 10 -1.03 0.60 10.26
CA HIS A 10 -0.03 -0.41 9.90
C HIS A 10 0.65 -1.09 11.10
N CYS A 11 0.93 -0.32 12.15
CA CYS A 11 1.57 -0.80 13.38
C CYS A 11 0.72 -0.56 14.63
N SER A 12 -0.43 0.11 14.49
CA SER A 12 -1.27 0.54 15.62
C SER A 12 -0.59 1.50 16.59
N THR A 13 0.64 1.97 16.30
CA THR A 13 1.33 2.96 17.12
C THR A 13 0.70 4.34 16.97
N TYR A 14 0.62 5.07 18.08
CA TYR A 14 0.08 6.43 18.14
C TYR A 14 1.07 7.43 17.55
N ILE A 15 0.73 8.00 16.40
CA ILE A 15 1.51 9.00 15.67
C ILE A 15 0.70 10.29 15.56
N GLU A 16 1.36 11.42 15.33
CA GLU A 16 0.67 12.70 15.16
C GLU A 16 -0.32 12.63 13.99
N SER A 17 -1.53 13.18 14.13
CA SER A 17 -2.55 13.15 13.07
C SER A 17 -2.13 13.79 11.74
N ASP A 18 -1.13 14.68 11.77
CA ASP A 18 -0.56 15.32 10.56
C ASP A 18 0.63 14.53 9.97
N ALA A 19 1.09 13.47 10.65
CA ALA A 19 2.23 12.70 10.22
C ALA A 19 1.93 12.01 8.88
N ARG A 20 2.61 12.43 7.81
CA ARG A 20 2.56 11.77 6.49
C ARG A 20 3.35 10.47 6.43
N PHE A 21 4.22 10.23 7.40
CA PHE A 21 5.08 9.07 7.49
C PHE A 21 5.06 8.58 8.94
N CYS A 22 4.97 7.26 9.14
CA CYS A 22 5.09 6.69 10.47
C CYS A 22 6.57 6.46 10.79
N PRO A 23 7.16 7.17 11.78
CA PRO A 23 8.56 6.98 12.17
C PRO A 23 8.84 5.59 12.75
N GLU A 24 7.80 4.89 13.22
CA GLU A 24 7.92 3.59 13.88
C GLU A 24 7.89 2.42 12.88
N CYS A 25 6.95 2.43 11.93
CA CYS A 25 6.82 1.32 10.96
C CYS A 25 7.42 1.62 9.59
N GLY A 26 7.78 2.87 9.30
CA GLY A 26 8.29 3.28 8.00
C GLY A 26 7.22 3.38 6.90
N SER A 27 5.92 3.29 7.24
CA SER A 27 4.85 3.42 6.25
C SER A 27 4.70 4.88 5.83
N TYR A 28 4.75 5.10 4.51
CA TYR A 28 4.57 6.41 3.85
C TYR A 28 3.12 6.91 3.81
N SER A 29 2.17 6.14 4.32
CA SER A 29 0.76 6.53 4.34
C SER A 29 0.07 5.98 5.59
N PRO A 30 0.40 6.50 6.78
CA PRO A 30 -0.16 6.00 8.04
C PRO A 30 -1.69 6.10 8.14
N PHE A 31 -2.28 7.08 7.44
CA PHE A 31 -3.71 7.42 7.50
C PHE A 31 -4.46 7.22 6.18
N GLY A 32 -3.76 6.94 5.09
CA GLY A 32 -4.32 6.93 3.74
C GLY A 32 -3.72 5.81 2.91
N TYR A 33 -4.24 5.64 1.70
CA TYR A 33 -3.70 4.69 0.76
C TYR A 33 -3.32 5.42 -0.52
N SER A 34 -2.29 4.95 -1.21
CA SER A 34 -1.87 5.49 -2.50
C SER A 34 -1.93 4.38 -3.54
N CYS A 35 -2.44 4.69 -4.74
CA CYS A 35 -2.46 3.72 -5.82
C CYS A 35 -1.02 3.33 -6.21
N PRO A 36 -0.66 2.04 -6.25
CA PRO A 36 0.69 1.63 -6.61
C PRO A 36 1.02 1.88 -8.09
N THR A 37 0.02 2.15 -8.93
CA THR A 37 0.22 2.43 -10.37
C THR A 37 0.39 3.92 -10.66
N CYS A 38 -0.48 4.78 -10.12
CA CYS A 38 -0.48 6.22 -10.43
C CYS A 38 -0.10 7.12 -9.26
N LEU A 39 0.19 6.54 -8.09
CA LEU A 39 0.52 7.24 -6.83
C LEU A 39 -0.55 8.23 -6.36
N SER A 40 -1.74 8.23 -6.97
CA SER A 40 -2.86 9.05 -6.55
C SER A 40 -3.37 8.61 -5.18
N ALA A 41 -3.75 9.58 -4.35
CA ALA A 41 -4.40 9.31 -3.08
C ALA A 41 -5.74 8.58 -3.31
N ILE A 42 -5.90 7.44 -2.65
CA ILE A 42 -7.10 6.60 -2.70
C ILE A 42 -7.63 6.44 -1.28
N LYS A 43 -8.95 6.28 -1.15
CA LYS A 43 -9.61 6.05 0.14
C LYS A 43 -10.07 4.61 0.25
N LYS A 44 -10.04 4.10 1.49
CA LYS A 44 -10.57 2.79 1.83
C LYS A 44 -12.06 2.74 1.49
N GLY A 45 -12.47 1.73 0.72
CA GLY A 45 -13.84 1.61 0.19
C GLY A 45 -13.99 2.03 -1.28
N TRP A 46 -12.95 2.55 -1.92
CA TRP A 46 -12.97 2.78 -3.36
C TRP A 46 -12.71 1.47 -4.11
N SER A 47 -13.62 1.11 -5.02
CA SER A 47 -13.42 -0.05 -5.89
C SER A 47 -12.51 0.27 -7.08
N LEU A 48 -12.47 1.53 -7.52
CA LEU A 48 -11.63 2.02 -8.60
C LEU A 48 -10.82 3.25 -8.18
N CYS A 49 -9.63 3.40 -8.75
CA CYS A 49 -8.82 4.60 -8.59
C CYS A 49 -9.41 5.77 -9.40
N ALA A 50 -9.68 6.92 -8.78
CA ALA A 50 -10.10 8.11 -9.53
C ALA A 50 -9.00 8.69 -10.45
N GLY A 51 -7.73 8.35 -10.22
CA GLY A 51 -6.62 8.82 -11.05
C GLY A 51 -6.43 7.98 -12.32
N CYS A 52 -6.34 6.65 -12.17
CA CYS A 52 -6.01 5.74 -13.28
C CYS A 52 -7.17 4.84 -13.75
N GLY A 53 -8.31 4.84 -13.07
CA GLY A 53 -9.46 3.97 -13.40
C GLY A 53 -9.22 2.47 -13.18
N ARG A 54 -8.15 2.09 -12.48
CA ARG A 54 -7.83 0.68 -12.20
C ARG A 54 -8.56 0.19 -10.94
N SER A 55 -8.90 -1.10 -10.90
CA SER A 55 -9.50 -1.73 -9.72
C SER A 55 -8.54 -1.69 -8.53
N LEU A 56 -9.03 -1.20 -7.40
CA LEU A 56 -8.32 -1.15 -6.12
C LEU A 56 -8.66 -2.36 -5.22
N ILE A 57 -9.58 -3.21 -5.68
CA ILE A 57 -9.93 -4.47 -5.03
C ILE A 57 -9.13 -5.57 -5.69
N ILE A 58 -8.45 -6.35 -4.86
CA ILE A 58 -7.57 -7.44 -5.25
C ILE A 58 -8.02 -8.70 -4.53
N THR A 59 -7.96 -9.84 -5.20
CA THR A 59 -8.23 -11.13 -4.56
C THR A 59 -6.93 -11.63 -3.93
N CYS A 60 -6.93 -11.82 -2.61
CA CYS A 60 -5.75 -12.33 -1.93
C CYS A 60 -5.53 -13.81 -2.29
N PRO A 61 -4.37 -14.21 -2.86
CA PRO A 61 -4.12 -15.61 -3.20
C PRO A 61 -3.96 -16.52 -1.98
N ASN A 62 -3.79 -15.95 -0.78
CA ASN A 62 -3.61 -16.71 0.46
C ASN A 62 -4.94 -17.02 1.17
N CYS A 63 -5.89 -16.07 1.19
CA CYS A 63 -7.19 -16.27 1.86
C CYS A 63 -8.39 -16.34 0.90
N GLY A 64 -8.21 -16.06 -0.40
CA GLY A 64 -9.28 -16.07 -1.40
C GLY A 64 -10.27 -14.91 -1.29
N GLN A 65 -10.13 -14.03 -0.30
CA GLN A 65 -11.04 -12.89 -0.11
C GLN A 65 -10.59 -11.66 -0.90
N GLU A 66 -11.58 -10.88 -1.33
CA GLU A 66 -11.39 -9.54 -1.87
C GLU A 66 -10.87 -8.62 -0.76
N SER A 67 -9.76 -7.96 -1.04
CA SER A 67 -9.14 -7.01 -0.12
C SER A 67 -8.74 -5.75 -0.86
N PHE A 68 -8.58 -4.66 -0.12
CA PHE A 68 -8.16 -3.39 -0.70
C PHE A 68 -6.66 -3.44 -1.07
N VAL A 69 -6.26 -2.66 -2.07
CA VAL A 69 -4.86 -2.50 -2.47
C VAL A 69 -4.06 -1.78 -1.37
N GLN A 70 -3.35 -2.59 -0.60
CA GLN A 70 -2.49 -2.13 0.49
C GLN A 70 -1.29 -3.06 0.64
N GLU A 71 -0.29 -2.62 1.40
CA GLU A 71 0.91 -3.39 1.72
C GLU A 71 0.62 -4.75 2.38
N LYS A 72 -0.49 -4.85 3.11
CA LYS A 72 -0.96 -6.05 3.83
C LYS A 72 -2.38 -6.37 3.39
N CYS A 73 -2.83 -7.60 3.46
CA CYS A 73 -4.23 -7.94 3.22
C CYS A 73 -5.08 -7.54 4.43
N GLN A 74 -6.24 -6.89 4.22
CA GLN A 74 -7.13 -6.53 5.33
C GLN A 74 -7.80 -7.75 5.97
N ALA A 75 -8.01 -8.82 5.19
CA ALA A 75 -8.66 -10.03 5.65
C ALA A 75 -7.73 -10.93 6.48
N CYS A 76 -6.54 -11.23 5.95
CA CYS A 76 -5.62 -12.18 6.57
C CYS A 76 -4.34 -11.56 7.15
N GLY A 77 -4.09 -10.27 6.94
CA GLY A 77 -2.89 -9.59 7.44
C GLY A 77 -1.60 -9.90 6.68
N VAL A 78 -1.62 -10.80 5.68
CA VAL A 78 -0.42 -11.19 4.92
C VAL A 78 0.12 -10.01 4.10
N SER A 79 1.44 -9.85 4.04
CA SER A 79 2.07 -8.83 3.19
C SER A 79 1.86 -9.16 1.70
N LEU A 80 1.21 -8.24 0.98
CA LEU A 80 0.94 -8.32 -0.46
C LEU A 80 2.07 -7.66 -1.30
N MET A 81 3.18 -7.34 -0.65
CA MET A 81 4.37 -6.78 -1.29
C MET A 81 5.31 -7.89 -1.76
N ARG A 82 5.75 -7.80 -3.02
CA ARG A 82 6.83 -8.61 -3.59
C ARG A 82 8.05 -7.71 -3.78
N ARG A 83 9.22 -8.21 -3.41
CA ARG A 83 10.49 -7.54 -3.75
C ARG A 83 10.67 -7.60 -5.27
N CYS A 84 11.09 -6.51 -5.86
CA CYS A 84 11.46 -6.50 -7.27
C CYS A 84 12.64 -7.47 -7.53
N GLU A 85 12.52 -8.34 -8.54
CA GLU A 85 13.59 -9.28 -8.98
C GLU A 85 14.85 -8.56 -9.50
N ASN A 86 14.76 -7.27 -9.79
CA ASN A 86 15.92 -6.50 -10.21
C ASN A 86 16.89 -6.32 -9.04
N SER A 87 18.06 -6.96 -9.11
CA SER A 87 19.09 -6.94 -8.06
C SER A 87 19.54 -5.52 -7.66
N ARG A 88 19.38 -4.54 -8.55
CA ARG A 88 19.70 -3.13 -8.27
C ARG A 88 18.59 -2.33 -7.59
N CYS A 89 17.33 -2.76 -7.69
CA CYS A 89 16.20 -2.03 -7.11
C CYS A 89 15.85 -2.56 -5.73
N ARG A 90 15.57 -3.86 -5.60
CA ARG A 90 15.11 -4.53 -4.37
C ARG A 90 13.91 -3.86 -3.64
N GLU A 91 13.29 -2.85 -4.26
CA GLU A 91 12.16 -2.12 -3.71
C GLU A 91 10.93 -3.02 -3.51
N LEU A 92 10.16 -2.74 -2.46
CA LEU A 92 8.90 -3.41 -2.18
C LEU A 92 7.84 -2.91 -3.18
N GLN A 93 7.37 -3.82 -4.03
CA GLN A 93 6.38 -3.54 -5.05
C GLN A 93 5.11 -4.31 -4.78
N PHE A 94 3.97 -3.77 -5.18
CA PHE A 94 2.71 -4.48 -5.06
C PHE A 94 2.68 -5.70 -6.00
N PHE A 95 2.20 -6.86 -5.55
CA PHE A 95 2.25 -8.10 -6.35
C PHE A 95 1.48 -8.01 -7.69
N GLU A 96 0.49 -7.13 -7.79
CA GLU A 96 -0.32 -6.92 -8.99
C GLU A 96 0.21 -5.79 -9.89
N ASN A 97 1.27 -5.10 -9.48
CA ASN A 97 1.93 -4.11 -10.30
C ASN A 97 2.74 -4.82 -11.39
N THR A 98 2.41 -4.53 -12.65
CA THR A 98 3.13 -5.07 -13.82
C THR A 98 4.45 -4.33 -14.09
N LYS A 99 4.65 -3.16 -13.46
CA LYS A 99 5.85 -2.34 -13.56
C LYS A 99 6.31 -1.92 -12.18
N CYS A 100 7.63 -1.93 -12.01
CA CYS A 100 8.32 -1.41 -10.84
C CYS A 100 8.23 0.12 -10.79
N THR A 101 7.67 0.69 -9.72
CA THR A 101 7.55 2.16 -9.58
C THR A 101 8.90 2.86 -9.45
N ALA A 102 9.90 2.19 -8.84
CA ALA A 102 11.23 2.76 -8.66
C ALA A 102 12.16 2.56 -9.87
N CYS A 103 12.02 1.44 -10.59
CA CYS A 103 12.97 1.03 -11.62
C CYS A 103 12.41 0.95 -13.04
N GLY A 104 11.10 1.14 -13.22
CA GLY A 104 10.41 1.09 -14.52
C GLY A 104 10.39 -0.26 -15.22
N LYS A 105 11.15 -1.25 -14.74
CA LYS A 105 11.22 -2.60 -15.30
C LYS A 105 9.94 -3.39 -15.02
N LYS A 106 9.56 -4.25 -15.97
CA LYS A 106 8.43 -5.16 -15.83
C LYS A 106 8.70 -6.15 -14.70
N ILE A 107 7.77 -6.22 -13.74
CA ILE A 107 7.76 -7.28 -12.72
C ILE A 107 7.05 -8.45 -13.41
N LYS A 108 7.78 -9.54 -13.67
CA LYS A 108 7.15 -10.74 -14.22
C LYS A 108 6.32 -11.40 -13.11
N LYS A 109 5.12 -11.83 -13.48
CA LYS A 109 4.12 -12.45 -12.62
C LYS A 109 4.57 -13.87 -12.22
#